data_AF-A0A5D9CCS9-F1
#
_entry.id   AF-A0A5D9CCS9-F1
#
_cell.length_a   1.000
_cell.length_b   1.000
_cell.length_c   1.000
_cell.angle_alpha   90.00
_cell.angle_beta   90.00
_cell.angle_gamma   90.00
#
_symmetry.space_group_name_H-M   'P 1'
#
loop_
_entity.id
_entity.type
_entity.pdbx_description
1 polymer ?
#
loop_
_entity_poly.entity_id
_entity_poly.type
_entity_poly.pdbx_seq_one_letter_code
_entity_poly.pdbx_strand_id
1 'polypeptide(L)'
;MASIDIHSTHSTLRERIVEHVFVGEALRALWRRGITDVEVLRSEFDAHGYDLVMGRGQIVRHIQFKTGVRNKPSPVSVGSALAEKPSGCVIWISVTLELDMGPFWWFGGEPGEPLPDLSEFASPKRIGRNKEGERPLRANHRKVPARYFRRIETIDAMLETLFGPLPTGQAPVVVENG
;
A
#
# COMPACT_ATOMS: atom_id res chain seq x y z
N MET A 1 -17.94 11.92 -17.09
CA MET A 1 -16.99 10.89 -17.54
C MET A 1 -15.61 11.32 -17.11
N ALA A 2 -15.01 10.65 -16.13
CA ALA A 2 -13.63 10.91 -15.76
C ALA A 2 -12.71 10.47 -16.93
N SER A 3 -11.89 11.39 -17.45
CA SER A 3 -10.90 11.08 -18.50
C SER A 3 -9.63 10.51 -17.87
N ILE A 4 -8.92 9.61 -18.55
CA ILE A 4 -7.64 9.09 -18.08
C ILE A 4 -6.61 10.21 -17.81
N ASP A 5 -6.77 11.36 -18.48
CA ASP A 5 -5.91 12.53 -18.32
C ASP A 5 -6.01 13.17 -16.92
N ILE A 6 -7.20 13.17 -16.30
CA ILE A 6 -7.38 13.73 -14.95
C ILE A 6 -6.58 12.93 -13.91
N HIS A 7 -6.45 11.62 -14.12
CA HIS A 7 -5.71 10.69 -13.26
C HIS A 7 -4.19 10.87 -13.37
N SER A 8 -3.67 11.28 -14.52
CA SER A 8 -2.25 11.63 -14.67
C SER A 8 -1.96 13.02 -14.12
N THR A 9 -2.78 14.02 -14.49
CA THR A 9 -2.58 15.43 -14.14
C THR A 9 -2.72 15.67 -12.64
N HIS A 10 -3.66 14.99 -11.97
CA HIS A 10 -3.88 15.11 -10.53
C HIS A 10 -3.46 13.85 -9.76
N SER A 11 -2.39 13.18 -10.19
CA SER A 11 -1.91 11.93 -9.60
C SER A 11 -1.67 12.01 -8.09
N THR A 12 -1.11 13.11 -7.57
CA THR A 12 -0.93 13.31 -6.12
C THR A 12 -2.26 13.37 -5.37
N LEU A 13 -3.24 14.11 -5.88
CA LEU A 13 -4.57 14.21 -5.25
C LEU A 13 -5.25 12.84 -5.26
N ARG A 14 -5.20 12.12 -6.39
CA ARG A 14 -5.73 10.76 -6.51
C ARG A 14 -5.10 9.83 -5.47
N GLU A 15 -3.77 9.84 -5.36
CA GLU A 15 -3.04 9.01 -4.38
C GLU A 15 -3.52 9.30 -2.96
N ARG A 16 -3.62 10.58 -2.58
CA ARG A 16 -4.14 10.97 -1.26
C ARG A 16 -5.59 10.54 -1.05
N ILE A 17 -6.48 10.68 -2.04
CA ILE A 17 -7.88 10.21 -1.91
C ILE A 17 -7.88 8.71 -1.65
N VAL A 18 -7.17 7.94 -2.46
CA VAL A 18 -7.15 6.47 -2.36
C VAL A 18 -6.56 6.00 -1.03
N GLU A 19 -5.52 6.65 -0.51
CA GLU A 19 -5.00 6.38 0.83
C GLU A 19 -6.04 6.61 1.94
N HIS A 20 -6.78 7.73 1.88
CA HIS A 20 -7.82 8.02 2.87
C HIS A 20 -8.99 7.03 2.79
N VAL A 21 -9.41 6.69 1.57
CA VAL A 21 -10.48 5.70 1.35
C VAL A 21 -10.01 4.33 1.85
N PHE A 22 -8.79 3.90 1.54
CA PHE A 22 -8.21 2.65 2.06
C PHE A 22 -8.25 2.60 3.58
N VAL A 23 -7.78 3.65 4.28
CA VAL A 23 -7.81 3.71 5.74
C VAL A 23 -9.24 3.62 6.26
N GLY A 24 -10.18 4.37 5.67
CA GLY A 24 -11.60 4.31 6.06
C GLY A 24 -12.22 2.91 5.87
N GLU A 25 -11.95 2.25 4.75
CA GLU A 25 -12.45 0.90 4.48
C GLU A 25 -11.81 -0.16 5.38
N ALA A 26 -10.50 -0.07 5.60
CA ALA A 26 -9.75 -0.93 6.49
C ALA A 26 -10.30 -0.86 7.92
N LEU A 27 -10.40 0.35 8.48
CA LEU A 27 -10.92 0.56 9.84
C LEU A 27 -12.39 0.14 9.96
N ARG A 28 -13.22 0.41 8.93
CA ARG A 28 -14.61 -0.05 8.89
C ARG A 28 -14.71 -1.58 8.91
N ALA A 29 -13.86 -2.28 8.16
CA ALA A 29 -13.83 -3.74 8.12
C ALA A 29 -13.37 -4.34 9.46
N LEU A 30 -12.33 -3.77 10.07
CA LEU A 30 -11.85 -4.19 11.40
C LEU A 30 -12.90 -3.97 12.48
N TRP A 31 -13.55 -2.79 12.49
CA TRP A 31 -14.64 -2.47 13.41
C TRP A 31 -15.80 -3.49 13.32
N ARG A 32 -16.20 -3.85 12.11
CA ARG A 32 -17.26 -4.86 11.88
C ARG A 32 -16.91 -6.24 12.41
N ARG A 33 -15.63 -6.53 12.64
CA ARG A 33 -15.14 -7.77 13.26
C ARG A 33 -14.92 -7.64 14.77
N GLY A 34 -15.30 -6.50 15.38
CA GLY A 34 -15.06 -6.20 16.79
C GLY A 34 -13.61 -5.84 17.12
N ILE A 35 -12.79 -5.52 16.12
CA ILE A 35 -11.38 -5.17 16.30
C ILE A 35 -11.26 -3.65 16.42
N THR A 36 -10.79 -3.19 17.58
CA THR A 36 -10.72 -1.77 17.94
C THR A 36 -9.33 -1.32 18.39
N ASP A 37 -8.36 -2.24 18.45
CA ASP A 37 -6.99 -2.04 18.92
C ASP A 37 -6.00 -1.76 17.77
N VAL A 38 -6.46 -1.03 16.75
CA VAL A 38 -5.68 -0.72 15.55
C VAL A 38 -5.18 0.70 15.61
N GLU A 39 -3.88 0.87 15.38
CA GLU A 39 -3.22 2.18 15.31
C GLU A 39 -2.89 2.53 13.86
N VAL A 40 -3.07 3.80 13.50
CA VAL A 40 -2.77 4.34 12.16
C VAL A 40 -1.87 5.55 12.36
N LEU A 41 -0.61 5.45 11.96
CA LEU A 41 0.40 6.49 12.14
C LEU A 41 0.90 6.99 10.78
N ARG A 42 1.11 8.30 10.67
CA ARG A 42 1.77 8.92 9.52
C ARG A 42 3.08 9.55 9.96
N SER A 43 4.13 9.39 9.15
CA SER A 43 5.41 10.03 9.42
C SER A 43 5.29 11.55 9.25
N GLU A 44 5.82 12.31 10.20
CA GLU A 44 6.00 13.76 10.03
C GLU A 44 7.01 14.06 8.92
N PHE A 45 8.06 13.24 8.82
CA PHE A 45 9.07 13.29 7.77
C PHE A 45 9.22 11.92 7.09
N ASP A 46 9.07 11.87 5.77
CA ASP A 46 9.29 10.64 5.00
C ASP A 46 10.77 10.49 4.60
N ALA A 47 11.52 9.76 5.41
CA ALA A 47 12.91 9.40 5.11
C ALA A 47 13.07 7.98 4.55
N HIS A 48 12.04 7.13 4.64
CA HIS A 48 12.17 5.69 4.35
C HIS A 48 11.19 5.18 3.28
N GLY A 49 10.37 6.06 2.72
CA GLY A 49 9.52 5.79 1.56
C GLY A 49 8.25 5.00 1.85
N TYR A 50 7.74 5.01 3.09
CA TYR A 50 6.41 4.49 3.42
C TYR A 50 5.42 5.64 3.58
N ASP A 51 4.16 5.39 3.21
CA ASP A 51 3.09 6.40 3.25
C ASP A 51 2.31 6.31 4.58
N LEU A 52 2.25 5.12 5.18
CA LEU A 52 1.48 4.84 6.39
C LEU A 52 2.14 3.76 7.24
N VAL A 53 1.99 3.83 8.56
CA VAL A 53 2.21 2.70 9.46
C VAL A 53 0.86 2.27 10.02
N MET A 54 0.58 0.98 9.99
CA MET A 54 -0.55 0.41 10.73
C MET A 54 -0.05 -0.61 11.75
N GLY A 55 -0.59 -0.54 12.96
CA GLY A 55 -0.28 -1.44 14.07
C GLY A 55 -1.53 -2.16 14.57
N ARG A 56 -1.37 -3.42 14.97
CA ARG A 56 -2.38 -4.18 15.72
C ARG A 56 -1.70 -5.22 16.59
N GLY A 57 -1.93 -5.17 17.91
CA GLY A 57 -1.22 -6.02 18.86
C GLY A 57 0.30 -5.86 18.73
N GLN A 58 1.02 -6.96 18.48
CA GLN A 58 2.48 -6.93 18.27
C GLN A 58 2.90 -6.70 16.81
N ILE A 59 1.95 -6.68 15.86
CA ILE A 59 2.25 -6.58 14.44
C ILE A 59 2.20 -5.12 14.02
N VAL A 60 3.32 -4.64 13.48
CA VAL A 60 3.45 -3.32 12.85
C VAL A 60 3.72 -3.52 11.37
N ARG A 61 3.16 -2.68 10.50
CA ARG A 61 3.37 -2.69 9.05
C ARG A 61 3.74 -1.30 8.57
N HIS A 62 4.90 -1.18 7.92
CA HIS A 62 5.34 0.04 7.24
C HIS A 62 4.93 -0.07 5.77
N ILE A 63 3.86 0.62 5.40
CA ILE A 63 3.15 0.44 4.15
C ILE A 63 3.54 1.54 3.17
N GLN A 64 4.16 1.17 2.06
CA GLN A 64 4.24 2.02 0.87
C GLN A 64 3.02 1.76 -0.02
N PHE A 65 2.26 2.80 -0.30
CA PHE A 65 1.17 2.76 -1.26
C PHE A 65 1.68 3.11 -2.66
N LYS A 66 1.02 2.49 -3.62
CA LYS A 66 1.08 2.83 -5.04
C LYS A 66 -0.31 2.67 -5.62
N THR A 67 -0.67 3.51 -6.58
CA THR A 67 -2.02 3.50 -7.14
C THR A 67 -1.96 3.59 -8.65
N GLY A 68 -2.89 2.94 -9.35
CA GLY A 68 -3.07 3.17 -10.77
C GLY A 68 -4.35 2.60 -11.35
N VAL A 69 -4.76 3.14 -12.50
CA VAL A 69 -5.98 2.76 -13.22
C VAL A 69 -5.89 1.43 -13.99
N ARG A 70 -4.91 0.59 -13.66
CA ARG A 70 -4.67 -0.70 -14.33
C ARG A 70 -5.16 -1.83 -13.45
N ASN A 71 -5.62 -2.92 -14.05
CA ASN A 71 -5.99 -4.12 -13.29
C ASN A 71 -4.77 -4.88 -12.72
N LYS A 72 -3.58 -4.64 -13.31
CA LYS A 72 -2.30 -5.22 -12.87
C LYS A 72 -1.20 -4.16 -12.92
N PRO A 73 -0.31 -4.09 -11.92
CA PRO A 73 0.81 -3.15 -11.96
C PRO A 73 1.75 -3.47 -13.14
N SER A 74 2.32 -2.42 -13.74
CA SER A 74 3.62 -2.53 -14.40
C SER A 74 4.71 -2.74 -13.34
N PRO A 75 5.95 -3.12 -13.70
CA PRO A 75 7.01 -3.24 -12.70
C PRO A 75 7.10 -1.99 -11.80
N VAL A 76 7.04 -2.21 -10.49
CA VAL A 76 6.85 -1.18 -9.47
C VAL A 76 8.21 -0.75 -8.93
N SER A 77 8.41 0.55 -8.80
CA SER A 77 9.59 1.11 -8.14
C SER A 77 9.39 1.09 -6.63
N VAL A 78 10.13 0.24 -5.93
CA VAL A 78 10.13 0.11 -4.47
C VAL A 78 11.36 0.82 -3.91
N GLY A 79 11.20 1.58 -2.83
CA GLY A 79 12.31 2.26 -2.17
C GLY A 79 13.16 1.28 -1.37
N SER A 80 14.48 1.34 -1.50
CA SER A 80 15.39 0.46 -0.76
C SER A 80 15.33 0.69 0.75
N ALA A 81 15.12 1.94 1.19
CA ALA A 81 14.97 2.28 2.62
C ALA A 81 13.73 1.65 3.28
N LEU A 82 12.73 1.23 2.49
CA LEU A 82 11.59 0.47 3.00
C LEU A 82 12.01 -0.93 3.46
N ALA A 83 13.01 -1.53 2.79
CA ALA A 83 13.54 -2.85 3.16
C ALA A 83 14.37 -2.82 4.45
N GLU A 84 14.79 -1.65 4.90
CA GLU A 84 15.46 -1.46 6.20
C GLU A 84 14.45 -1.43 7.36
N LYS A 85 13.14 -1.36 7.07
CA LYS A 85 12.10 -1.44 8.10
C LYS A 85 11.83 -2.89 8.49
N PRO A 86 11.57 -3.14 9.79
CA PRO A 86 11.39 -4.50 10.30
C PRO A 86 10.21 -5.22 9.65
N SER A 87 9.22 -4.48 9.16
CA SER A 87 8.00 -5.03 8.55
C SER A 87 7.51 -4.12 7.42
N GLY A 88 8.39 -3.84 6.47
CA GLY A 88 8.07 -3.09 5.25
C GLY A 88 7.19 -3.90 4.30
N CYS A 89 6.27 -3.23 3.61
CA CYS A 89 5.46 -3.83 2.56
C CYS A 89 4.98 -2.80 1.53
N VAL A 90 4.61 -3.28 0.35
CA VAL A 90 4.02 -2.48 -0.72
C VAL A 90 2.62 -2.98 -1.01
N ILE A 91 1.66 -2.06 -0.99
CA ILE A 91 0.30 -2.29 -1.48
C ILE A 91 0.11 -1.45 -2.73
N TRP A 92 -0.02 -2.11 -3.86
CA TRP A 92 -0.41 -1.47 -5.12
C TRP A 92 -1.92 -1.63 -5.32
N ILE A 93 -2.63 -0.50 -5.36
CA ILE A 93 -4.09 -0.42 -5.39
C ILE A 93 -4.54 -0.12 -6.83
N SER A 94 -5.24 -1.08 -7.46
CA SER A 94 -5.99 -0.80 -8.67
C SER A 94 -7.16 0.13 -8.34
N VAL A 95 -7.43 1.10 -9.21
CA VAL A 95 -8.63 1.92 -9.11
C VAL A 95 -9.36 2.04 -10.44
N THR A 96 -10.68 2.18 -10.39
CA THR A 96 -11.49 2.59 -11.55
C THR A 96 -11.27 4.07 -11.87
N LEU A 97 -11.88 4.56 -12.95
CA LEU A 97 -11.83 5.99 -13.26
C LEU A 97 -12.60 6.82 -12.23
N GLU A 98 -13.53 6.18 -11.52
CA GLU A 98 -14.37 6.69 -10.45
C GLU A 98 -13.75 6.53 -9.06
N LEU A 99 -12.52 5.98 -8.97
CA LEU A 99 -11.76 5.74 -7.73
C LEU A 99 -12.27 4.57 -6.86
N ASP A 100 -13.09 3.68 -7.40
CA ASP A 100 -13.39 2.42 -6.73
C ASP A 100 -12.11 1.58 -6.63
N MET A 101 -11.78 1.10 -5.44
CA MET A 101 -10.55 0.35 -5.19
C MET A 101 -10.73 -1.15 -5.48
N GLY A 102 -9.67 -1.76 -5.98
CA GLY A 102 -9.57 -3.20 -6.16
C GLY A 102 -9.32 -3.60 -7.62
N PRO A 103 -8.62 -4.73 -7.85
CA PRO A 103 -7.95 -5.57 -6.86
C PRO A 103 -6.70 -4.89 -6.26
N PHE A 104 -6.18 -5.47 -5.17
CA PHE A 104 -4.93 -5.09 -4.57
C PHE A 104 -3.79 -6.02 -5.02
N TRP A 105 -2.57 -5.51 -4.97
CA TRP A 105 -1.36 -6.25 -5.31
C TRP A 105 -0.35 -6.08 -4.20
N TRP A 106 -0.05 -7.18 -3.52
CA TRP A 106 0.79 -7.24 -2.33
C TRP A 106 2.22 -7.65 -2.65
N PHE A 107 3.18 -6.94 -2.07
CA PHE A 107 4.57 -7.37 -2.00
C PHE A 107 5.13 -7.10 -0.59
N GLY A 108 5.41 -8.18 0.14
CA GLY A 108 5.89 -8.15 1.53
C GLY A 108 5.93 -9.55 2.13
N GLY A 109 6.60 -9.69 3.28
CA GLY A 109 6.67 -10.93 4.03
C GLY A 109 5.42 -11.23 4.86
N GLU A 110 5.49 -12.29 5.66
CA GLU A 110 4.47 -12.65 6.65
C GLU A 110 4.24 -11.53 7.69
N PRO A 111 3.15 -11.58 8.49
CA PRO A 111 2.87 -10.55 9.50
C PRO A 111 4.05 -10.28 10.44
N GLY A 112 4.55 -9.05 10.43
CA GLY A 112 5.71 -8.63 11.22
C GLY A 112 7.08 -8.89 10.57
N GLU A 113 7.13 -9.63 9.46
CA GLU A 113 8.37 -9.94 8.75
C GLU A 113 8.76 -8.86 7.74
N PRO A 114 10.06 -8.71 7.44
CA PRO A 114 10.58 -7.70 6.52
C PRO A 114 10.16 -7.94 5.07
N LEU A 115 10.46 -6.97 4.21
CA LEU A 115 10.33 -7.14 2.77
C LEU A 115 11.20 -8.30 2.27
N PRO A 116 10.75 -9.04 1.24
CA PRO A 116 11.63 -9.92 0.47
C PRO A 116 12.84 -9.14 -0.07
N ASP A 117 13.99 -9.81 -0.17
CA ASP A 117 15.23 -9.17 -0.62
C ASP A 117 15.04 -8.49 -1.99
N LEU A 118 15.48 -7.23 -2.06
CA LEU A 118 15.37 -6.39 -3.24
C LEU A 118 16.68 -6.36 -4.06
N SER A 119 17.76 -6.95 -3.55
CA SER A 119 19.12 -6.85 -4.11
C SER A 119 19.21 -7.29 -5.57
N GLU A 120 18.43 -8.30 -5.96
CA GLU A 120 18.42 -8.89 -7.30
C GLU A 120 17.68 -8.02 -8.35
N PHE A 121 16.94 -7.00 -7.93
CA PHE A 121 16.15 -6.18 -8.86
C PHE A 121 16.96 -5.00 -9.43
N ALA A 122 16.71 -4.68 -10.71
CA ALA A 122 17.36 -3.55 -11.36
C ALA A 122 16.92 -2.20 -10.78
N SER A 123 17.85 -1.24 -10.70
CA SER A 123 17.54 0.14 -10.33
C SER A 123 16.77 0.87 -11.46
N PRO A 124 15.61 1.52 -11.19
CA PRO A 124 14.88 2.26 -12.21
C PRO A 124 15.59 3.58 -12.58
N LYS A 125 15.39 4.08 -13.79
CA LYS A 125 15.91 5.39 -14.24
C LYS A 125 15.08 6.55 -13.65
N ARG A 126 15.70 7.71 -13.42
CA ARG A 126 14.98 8.97 -13.12
C ARG A 126 14.16 9.43 -14.33
N ILE A 127 13.07 10.16 -14.05
CA ILE A 127 12.16 10.69 -15.09
C ILE A 127 12.87 11.79 -15.92
N GLY A 128 13.56 12.71 -15.23
CA GLY A 128 14.33 13.79 -15.85
C GLY A 128 15.73 13.38 -16.31
N ARG A 129 16.27 14.10 -17.30
CA ARG A 129 17.67 14.00 -17.72
C ARG A 129 18.55 14.92 -16.87
N ASN A 130 19.81 14.55 -16.64
CA ASN A 130 20.82 15.43 -16.06
C ASN A 130 21.34 16.44 -17.11
N LYS A 131 22.32 17.28 -16.72
CA LYS A 131 22.91 18.31 -17.58
C LYS A 131 23.61 17.70 -18.80
N GLU A 132 24.01 16.43 -18.69
CA GLU A 132 24.68 15.62 -19.70
C GLU A 132 23.69 14.87 -20.61
N GLY A 133 22.38 15.05 -20.40
CA GLY A 133 21.34 14.43 -21.22
C GLY A 133 21.04 12.97 -20.87
N GLU A 134 21.64 12.41 -19.83
CA GLU A 134 21.41 11.04 -19.37
C GLU A 134 20.25 10.96 -18.37
N ARG A 135 19.57 9.80 -18.28
CA ARG A 135 18.61 9.53 -17.20
C ARG A 135 19.30 8.71 -16.12
N PRO A 136 19.87 9.34 -15.07
CA PRO A 136 20.62 8.63 -14.05
C PRO A 136 19.73 7.61 -13.31
N LEU A 137 20.35 6.56 -12.78
CA LEU A 137 19.66 5.54 -12.00
C LEU A 137 19.17 6.11 -10.66
N ARG A 138 18.04 5.58 -10.18
CA ARG A 138 17.58 5.75 -8.80
C ARG A 138 18.23 4.65 -7.97
N ALA A 139 19.46 4.89 -7.53
CA ALA A 139 20.25 3.91 -6.77
C ALA A 139 19.53 3.38 -5.52
N ASN A 140 18.69 4.20 -4.90
CA ASN A 140 17.91 3.85 -3.69
C ASN A 140 16.54 3.24 -4.02
N HIS A 141 16.32 2.80 -5.25
CA HIS A 141 15.09 2.15 -5.65
C HIS A 141 15.39 0.86 -6.42
N ARG A 142 14.43 -0.05 -6.38
CA ARG A 142 14.48 -1.35 -7.03
C ARG A 142 13.19 -1.57 -7.80
N LYS A 143 13.30 -2.00 -9.06
CA LYS A 143 12.16 -2.17 -9.96
C LYS A 143 11.65 -3.61 -9.87
N VAL A 144 10.69 -3.84 -8.98
CA VAL A 144 10.11 -5.16 -8.71
C VAL A 144 9.10 -5.52 -9.82
N PRO A 145 9.30 -6.61 -10.57
CA PRO A 145 8.36 -7.04 -11.60
C PRO A 145 7.01 -7.45 -11.02
N ALA A 146 5.93 -7.21 -11.77
CA ALA A 146 4.56 -7.50 -11.33
C ALA A 146 4.29 -8.97 -10.97
N ARG A 147 5.12 -9.92 -11.45
CA ARG A 147 5.01 -11.34 -11.11
C ARG A 147 5.33 -11.65 -9.64
N TYR A 148 6.06 -10.77 -8.96
CA TYR A 148 6.37 -10.91 -7.53
C TYR A 148 5.26 -10.34 -6.64
N PHE A 149 4.28 -9.65 -7.23
CA PHE A 149 3.13 -9.17 -6.48
C PHE A 149 2.05 -10.25 -6.46
N ARG A 150 1.56 -10.56 -5.27
CA ARG A 150 0.40 -11.42 -5.07
C ARG A 150 -0.88 -10.60 -5.24
N ARG A 151 -1.80 -11.05 -6.09
CA ARG A 151 -3.11 -10.42 -6.25
C ARG A 151 -4.01 -10.76 -5.04
N ILE A 152 -4.71 -9.76 -4.52
CA ILE A 152 -5.65 -9.84 -3.39
C ILE A 152 -6.93 -9.13 -3.80
N GLU A 153 -8.08 -9.79 -3.72
CA GLU A 153 -9.33 -9.26 -4.26
C GLU A 153 -10.07 -8.32 -3.30
N THR A 154 -9.96 -8.54 -1.98
CA THR A 154 -10.80 -7.85 -0.99
C THR A 154 -9.98 -7.16 0.08
N ILE A 155 -10.58 -6.11 0.68
CA ILE A 155 -9.98 -5.41 1.82
C ILE A 155 -9.78 -6.35 3.00
N ASP A 156 -10.71 -7.28 3.23
CA ASP A 156 -10.63 -8.30 4.26
C ASP A 156 -9.41 -9.21 4.11
N ALA A 157 -9.16 -9.72 2.91
CA ALA A 157 -7.98 -10.54 2.62
C ALA A 157 -6.67 -9.73 2.70
N MET A 158 -6.73 -8.43 2.38
CA MET A 158 -5.59 -7.53 2.56
C MET A 158 -5.27 -7.32 4.04
N LEU A 159 -6.29 -7.13 4.89
CA LEU A 159 -6.12 -6.98 6.33
C LEU A 159 -5.57 -8.25 6.98
N GLU A 160 -6.00 -9.42 6.54
CA GLU A 160 -5.42 -10.70 6.98
C GLU A 160 -3.98 -10.88 6.49
N THR A 161 -3.63 -10.33 5.33
CA THR A 161 -2.23 -10.29 4.85
C THR A 161 -1.37 -9.36 5.72
N LEU A 162 -1.93 -8.23 6.18
CA LEU A 162 -1.23 -7.28 7.02
C LEU A 162 -1.01 -7.80 8.45
N PHE A 163 -2.03 -8.40 9.05
CA PHE A 163 -2.07 -8.69 10.49
C PHE A 163 -2.23 -10.17 10.85
N GLY A 164 -2.22 -11.07 9.86
CA GLY A 164 -2.51 -12.48 10.07
C GLY A 164 -4.01 -12.76 10.24
N PRO A 165 -4.39 -14.00 10.61
CA PRO A 165 -5.78 -14.39 10.76
C PRO A 165 -6.55 -13.44 11.68
N LEU A 166 -7.69 -12.94 11.19
CA LEU A 166 -8.55 -12.03 11.92
C LEU A 166 -9.78 -12.79 12.43
N PRO A 167 -10.29 -12.48 13.63
CA PRO A 167 -11.54 -13.04 14.11
C PRO A 167 -12.69 -12.84 13.10
N THR A 168 -13.48 -13.88 12.90
CA THR A 168 -14.80 -13.79 12.28
C THR A 168 -15.81 -13.32 13.34
N GLY A 169 -15.69 -12.06 13.76
CA GLY A 169 -16.61 -11.45 14.73
C GLY A 169 -17.91 -10.99 14.07
N GLN A 170 -19.04 -11.12 14.79
CA GLN A 170 -20.28 -10.45 14.45
C GLN A 170 -20.15 -8.93 14.70
N ALA A 171 -20.80 -8.13 13.86
CA ALA A 171 -20.80 -6.68 14.01
C ALA A 171 -21.28 -6.26 15.42
N PRO A 172 -20.78 -5.15 15.98
CA PRO A 172 -21.26 -4.63 17.24
C PRO A 172 -22.79 -4.49 17.21
N VAL A 173 -23.47 -5.20 18.12
CA VAL A 173 -24.91 -5.08 18.29
C VAL A 173 -25.17 -3.86 19.17
N VAL A 174 -25.94 -2.90 18.65
CA VAL A 174 -26.44 -1.80 19.47
C VAL A 174 -27.44 -2.41 20.46
N VAL A 175 -27.08 -2.44 21.74
CA VAL A 175 -28.05 -2.78 22.79
C VAL A 175 -28.86 -1.52 23.03
N GLU A 176 -30.09 -1.47 22.51
CA GLU A 176 -31.04 -0.44 22.87
C GLU A 176 -31.43 -0.65 24.35
N ASN A 177 -30.84 0.15 25.23
CA ASN A 177 -31.36 0.29 26.59
C ASN A 177 -32.59 1.20 26.48
N GLY A 178 -33.78 0.59 26.54
CA GLY A 178 -35.06 1.29 26.56
C GLY A 178 -35.26 2.19 27.78
#